data_AF-A0A3P1W1J1-F1
#
_entry.id   AF-A0A3P1W1J1-F1
#
_cell.length_a   1.000
_cell.length_b   1.000
_cell.length_c   1.000
_cell.angle_alpha   90.00
_cell.angle_beta   90.00
_cell.angle_gamma   90.00
#
_symmetry.space_group_name_H-M   'P 1'
#
loop_
_entity.id
_entity.type
_entity.pdbx_description
1 polymer ?
#
loop_
_entity_poly.entity_id
_entity_poly.type
_entity_poly.pdbx_seq_one_letter_code
_entity_poly.pdbx_strand_id
1 'polypeptide(L)' 'MILYTKEGCKNCENIKKYIKAVKGEKIEIHQLTKEIRTKMIKQGADTMPLLVEKGMLLAQGNGVIEYLITRRNSQI' A
#
# COMPACT_ATOMS: atom_id res chain seq x y z
N MET A 1 -1.24 9.09 -2.13
CA MET A 1 -1.60 7.72 -1.72
C MET A 1 -1.00 7.42 -0.36
N ILE A 2 -1.56 6.47 0.38
CA ILE A 2 -1.03 6.03 1.68
C ILE A 2 -0.78 4.53 1.65
N LEU A 3 0.44 4.11 2.01
CA LEU A 3 0.78 2.72 2.27
C LEU A 3 0.77 2.46 3.78
N TYR A 4 -0.20 1.70 4.27
CA TYR A 4 -0.20 1.22 5.64
C TYR A 4 0.63 -0.06 5.77
N THR A 5 1.52 -0.07 6.76
CA THR A 5 2.46 -1.16 7.02
C THR A 5 2.38 -1.64 8.47
N LYS A 6 2.90 -2.84 8.75
CA LYS A 6 3.00 -3.40 10.11
C LYS A 6 4.46 -3.79 10.38
N GLU A 7 4.91 -3.66 11.62
CA GLU A 7 6.23 -4.17 12.03
C GLU A 7 6.32 -5.69 11.85
N GLY A 8 7.52 -6.18 11.53
CA GLY A 8 7.78 -7.61 11.26
C GLY A 8 7.22 -8.13 9.92
N CYS A 9 6.58 -7.27 9.12
CA CYS A 9 6.04 -7.63 7.81
C CYS A 9 7.15 -7.58 6.73
N LYS A 10 7.69 -8.75 6.35
CA LYS A 10 8.70 -8.86 5.27
C LYS A 10 8.24 -8.21 3.97
N ASN A 11 6.97 -8.41 3.60
CA ASN A 11 6.43 -7.88 2.35
C ASN A 11 6.34 -6.34 2.36
N CYS A 12 6.04 -5.77 3.53
CA CYS A 12 5.98 -4.33 3.71
C CYS A 12 7.36 -3.69 3.48
N GLU A 13 8.44 -4.30 3.96
CA GLU A 13 9.80 -3.82 3.73
C GLU A 13 10.19 -3.83 2.25
N ASN A 14 9.82 -4.89 1.51
CA ASN A 14 10.06 -4.97 0.07
C ASN A 14 9.35 -3.83 -0.68
N ILE A 15 8.08 -3.59 -0.36
CA ILE A 15 7.28 -2.55 -1.00
C ILE A 15 7.78 -1.15 -0.63
N LYS A 16 8.19 -0.93 0.62
CA LYS A 16 8.84 0.33 1.03
C LYS A 16 10.10 0.61 0.20
N LYS A 17 10.94 -0.40 -0.03
CA LYS A 17 12.14 -0.26 -0.89
C LYS A 17 11.76 0.08 -2.32
N TYR A 18 10.76 -0.58 -2.87
CA TYR A 18 10.25 -0.29 -4.22
C TYR A 18 9.79 1.17 -4.34
N ILE A 19 8.89 1.62 -3.47
CA ILE A 19 8.38 3.01 -3.48
C ILE A 19 9.53 4.03 -3.36
N LYS A 20 10.52 3.77 -2.50
CA LYS A 20 11.70 4.65 -2.37
C LYS A 20 12.56 4.70 -3.64
N ALA A 21 12.70 3.58 -4.34
CA ALA A 21 13.46 3.51 -5.59
C ALA A 21 12.73 4.20 -6.74
N VAL A 22 11.40 4.11 -6.73
CA VAL A 22 10.48 4.72 -7.69
C VAL A 22 10.30 6.21 -7.33
N LYS A 23 11.34 7.01 -7.59
CA LYS A 23 11.26 8.48 -7.47
C LYS A 23 10.10 9.00 -8.33
N GLY A 24 9.13 9.67 -7.72
CA GLY A 24 8.05 10.37 -8.45
C GLY A 24 6.65 10.20 -7.88
N GLU A 25 6.36 9.12 -7.15
CA GLU A 25 5.02 8.93 -6.57
C GLU A 25 4.95 9.45 -5.13
N LYS A 26 4.00 10.37 -4.86
CA LYS A 26 3.67 10.83 -3.51
C LYS A 26 2.87 9.73 -2.78
N ILE A 27 3.60 8.74 -2.27
CA ILE A 27 3.07 7.71 -1.37
C ILE A 27 3.62 7.96 0.03
N GLU A 28 2.72 8.26 0.96
CA GLU A 28 3.05 8.35 2.37
C GLU A 28 3.04 6.96 2.99
N ILE A 29 4.01 6.64 3.84
CA ILE A 29 4.10 5.35 4.51
C ILE A 29 3.74 5.55 5.97
N HIS A 30 2.69 4.88 6.42
CA HIS A 30 2.16 4.98 7.78
C HIS A 30 2.11 3.61 8.45
N GLN A 31 2.16 3.58 9.78
CA GLN A 31 1.90 2.35 10.53
C GLN A 31 0.39 2.13 10.63
N LEU A 32 -0.05 0.88 10.45
CA LEU A 32 -1.46 0.54 10.52
C LEU A 32 -1.98 0.70 11.96
N THR A 33 -2.96 1.60 12.15
CA THR A 33 -3.68 1.74 13.43
C THR A 33 -4.85 0.78 13.50
N LYS A 34 -5.36 0.52 14.72
CA LYS A 34 -6.53 -0.37 14.94
C LYS A 34 -7.79 0.12 14.23
N GLU A 35 -7.98 1.44 14.17
CA GLU A 35 -9.13 2.05 13.49
C GLU A 35 -9.08 1.82 11.99
N ILE A 36 -7.94 2.13 11.35
CA ILE A 36 -7.75 1.92 9.92
C ILE A 36 -7.85 0.44 9.58
N ARG A 37 -7.24 -0.44 10.39
CA ARG A 37 -7.36 -1.89 10.21
C ARG A 37 -8.82 -2.34 10.14
N THR A 38 -9.65 -1.86 11.06
CA THR A 38 -11.08 -2.21 11.08
C THR A 38 -11.80 -1.72 9.83
N LYS A 39 -11.52 -0.48 9.38
CA LYS A 39 -12.07 0.08 8.14
C LYS A 39 -11.64 -0.71 6.91
N MET A 40 -10.38 -1.13 6.84
CA MET A 40 -9.84 -1.88 5.70
C MET A 40 -10.35 -3.31 5.64
N ILE A 41 -10.49 -4.00 6.77
CA ILE A 41 -11.08 -5.35 6.83
C ILE A 41 -12.53 -5.33 6.31
N LYS A 42 -13.31 -4.29 6.65
CA LYS A 42 -14.67 -4.11 6.09
C LYS A 42 -14.70 -3.93 4.57
N GLN A 43 -13.58 -3.53 3.97
CA GLN A 43 -13.41 -3.41 2.51
C GLN A 43 -12.76 -4.66 1.89
N GLY A 44 -12.56 -5.74 2.65
CA GLY A 44 -11.97 -6.99 2.16
C GLY A 44 -10.45 -7.10 2.34
N ALA A 45 -9.83 -6.25 3.17
CA ALA A 45 -8.42 -6.38 3.47
C ALA A 45 -8.13 -7.61 4.35
N ASP A 46 -7.27 -8.51 3.86
CA ASP A 46 -6.83 -9.73 4.54
C ASP A 46 -5.31 -9.80 4.71
N THR A 47 -4.55 -9.05 3.89
CA THR A 47 -3.10 -9.17 3.75
C THR A 47 -2.41 -7.80 3.83
N MET A 48 -1.13 -7.79 4.19
CA MET A 48 -0.33 -6.57 4.33
C MET A 48 0.81 -6.53 3.30
N PRO A 49 1.26 -5.34 2.87
CA PRO A 49 0.78 -3.99 3.24
C PRO A 49 -0.52 -3.60 2.51
N LEU A 50 -1.13 -2.48 2.92
CA LEU A 50 -2.37 -1.95 2.32
C LEU A 50 -2.09 -0.62 1.63
N LEU A 51 -2.45 -0.53 0.35
CA LEU A 51 -2.41 0.71 -0.41
C LEU A 51 -3.79 1.34 -0.43
N VAL A 52 -3.88 2.59 0.03
CA VAL A 52 -5.13 3.32 0.21
C VAL A 52 -5.04 4.68 -0.47
N GLU A 53 -6.12 5.08 -1.14
CA GLU A 53 -6.27 6.42 -1.69
C GLU A 53 -7.67 6.95 -1.36
N LYS A 54 -7.74 8.15 -0.79
CA LYS A 54 -9.01 8.79 -0.39
C LYS A 54 -9.92 7.88 0.47
N GLY A 55 -9.32 7.04 1.32
CA GLY A 55 -10.04 6.13 2.22
C GLY A 55 -10.50 4.81 1.62
N MET A 56 -10.23 4.58 0.33
CA MET A 56 -10.54 3.32 -0.36
C MET A 56 -9.31 2.43 -0.47
N LEU A 57 -9.50 1.13 -0.19
CA LEU A 57 -8.49 0.11 -0.44
C LEU A 57 -8.30 -0.07 -1.95
N LEU A 58 -7.08 0.21 -2.43
CA LEU A 58 -6.73 0.04 -3.84
C LEU A 58 -6.10 -1.33 -4.10
N ALA A 59 -5.18 -1.72 -3.23
CA ALA A 59 -4.42 -2.96 -3.37
C ALA A 59 -3.88 -3.41 -2.01
N GLN A 60 -3.54 -4.69 -1.91
CA GLN A 60 -2.98 -5.30 -0.71
C GLN A 60 -1.94 -6.37 -1.04
N GLY A 61 -1.06 -6.67 -0.07
CA GLY A 61 -0.04 -7.71 -0.22
C GLY A 61 0.87 -7.44 -1.43
N ASN A 62 1.11 -8.48 -2.23
CA ASN A 62 1.92 -8.37 -3.45
C ASN A 62 1.25 -7.54 -4.55
N GLY A 63 -0.09 -7.50 -4.58
CA GLY A 63 -0.85 -6.74 -5.56
C GLY A 63 -0.60 -5.22 -5.49
N VAL A 64 -0.02 -4.73 -4.39
CA VAL A 64 0.44 -3.34 -4.30
C VAL A 64 1.49 -3.04 -5.37
N ILE A 65 2.48 -3.91 -5.60
CA ILE A 65 3.52 -3.66 -6.59
C ILE A 65 2.92 -3.63 -8.00
N GLU A 66 2.07 -4.60 -8.32
CA GLU A 66 1.38 -4.68 -9.61
C GLU A 66 0.55 -3.41 -9.87
N TYR A 67 -0.19 -2.94 -8.86
CA TYR A 67 -0.96 -1.70 -8.97
C TYR A 67 -0.07 -0.50 -9.28
N LEU A 68 1.07 -0.35 -8.59
CA LEU A 68 2.00 0.75 -8.81
C LEU A 68 2.63 0.71 -10.22
N ILE A 69 2.97 -0.48 -10.72
CA ILE A 69 3.49 -0.66 -12.08
C ILE A 69 2.43 -0.28 -13.12
N THR A 70 1.22 -0.82 -13.01
CA THR A 70 0.13 -0.56 -13.97
C THR A 70 -0.25 0.91 -13.99
N ARG A 71 -0.34 1.56 -12.81
CA ARG A 71 -0.67 2.98 -12.71
C ARG A 71 0.38 3.84 -13.41
N ARG A 72 1.67 3.56 -13.21
CA ARG A 72 2.76 4.28 -13.87
C ARG A 72 2.69 4.14 -15.39
N ASN A 73 2.44 2.93 -15.90
CA ASN A 73 2.34 2.69 -17.34
C ASN A 73 1.11 3.34 -17.97
N SER A 74 0.04 3.57 -17.20
CA SER A 74 -1.19 4.23 -17.67
C SER A 74 -1.10 5.76 -17.69
N GLN A 75 0.01 6.33 -17.20
CA GLN A 75 0.29 7.78 -17.21
C GLN A 75 1.28 8.20 -18.32
N ILE A 76 1.68 7.26 -19.18
CA ILE A 76 2.50 7.46 -20.38
C ILE A 76 1.57 7.40 -21.60
#